data_AF-A0A0B3SS22-F1
#
_entry.id   AF-A0A0B3SS22-F1
#
_cell.length_a   1.000
_cell.length_b   1.000
_cell.length_c   1.000
_cell.angle_alpha   90.00
_cell.angle_beta   90.00
_cell.angle_gamma   90.00
#
_symmetry.space_group_name_H-M   'P 1'
#
loop_
_entity.id
_entity.type
_entity.pdbx_description
1 polymer ?
#
loop_
_entity_poly.entity_id
_entity_poly.type
_entity_poly.pdbx_seq_one_letter_code
_entity_poly.pdbx_strand_id
1 'polypeptide(L)'
;MSRRDARKALVLGLPEPLRKALVRQSVAHVPLAYLVRQTLRRALDAGIGWEKTVSSGDRRPILVQLSCEERARLEMWISSRKVSEEEAVLSLISALLDEEATATDTKKG
;
A
#
# COMPACT_ATOMS: atom_id res chain seq x y z
N MET A 1 -14.66 -9.72 21.50
CA MET A 1 -13.27 -9.90 20.99
C MET A 1 -12.71 -8.54 20.61
N SER A 2 -11.53 -8.18 21.13
CA SER A 2 -11.00 -6.81 21.06
C SER A 2 -10.47 -6.47 19.66
N ARG A 3 -10.91 -5.33 19.10
CA ARG A 3 -10.56 -4.83 17.77
C ARG A 3 -9.13 -4.27 17.66
N ARG A 4 -8.36 -4.24 18.75
CA ARG A 4 -7.01 -3.65 18.83
C ARG A 4 -5.96 -4.67 19.28
N ASP A 5 -5.84 -5.77 18.55
CA ASP A 5 -4.74 -6.70 18.79
C ASP A 5 -3.51 -6.22 18.02
N ALA A 6 -2.49 -5.71 18.73
CA ALA A 6 -1.26 -5.21 18.13
C ALA A 6 -0.50 -6.30 17.36
N ARG A 7 -0.74 -7.58 17.68
CA ARG A 7 -0.18 -8.75 16.97
C ARG A 7 -0.73 -8.90 15.54
N LYS A 8 -1.80 -8.19 15.19
CA LYS A 8 -2.45 -8.22 13.86
C LYS A 8 -2.14 -6.99 13.02
N ALA A 9 -1.36 -6.04 13.55
CA ALA A 9 -0.94 -4.88 12.77
C ALA A 9 0.27 -5.24 11.91
N LEU A 10 0.23 -4.89 10.63
CA LEU A 10 1.39 -4.93 9.76
C LEU A 10 2.30 -3.75 10.11
N VAL A 11 3.57 -4.04 10.36
CA VAL A 11 4.62 -3.03 10.48
C VAL A 11 5.08 -2.70 9.06
N LEU A 12 5.05 -1.41 8.70
CA LEU A 12 5.32 -0.96 7.34
C LEU A 12 6.36 0.17 7.35
N GLY A 13 7.58 -0.13 6.93
CA GLY A 13 8.63 0.81 6.64
C GLY A 13 8.42 1.42 5.26
N LEU A 14 7.68 2.53 5.17
CA LEU A 14 7.47 3.20 3.88
C LEU A 14 8.77 3.81 3.33
N PRO A 15 9.18 3.47 2.10
CA PRO A 15 10.20 4.23 1.38
C PRO A 15 9.78 5.69 1.20
N GLU A 16 10.75 6.60 1.25
CA GLU A 16 10.48 8.03 1.17
C GLU A 16 9.76 8.46 -0.14
N PRO A 17 10.08 7.91 -1.33
CA PRO A 17 9.36 8.26 -2.55
C PRO A 17 7.86 7.93 -2.45
N LEU A 18 7.53 6.75 -1.93
CA LEU A 18 6.15 6.30 -1.73
C LEU A 18 5.40 7.17 -0.71
N ARG A 19 6.07 7.51 0.40
CA ARG A 19 5.50 8.40 1.40
C ARG A 19 5.14 9.77 0.82
N LYS A 20 6.04 10.36 0.02
CA LYS A 20 5.80 11.65 -0.63
C LYS A 20 4.64 11.56 -1.64
N ALA A 21 4.58 10.49 -2.42
CA ALA A 21 3.50 10.26 -3.37
C ALA A 21 2.13 10.18 -2.69
N LEU A 22 2.01 9.36 -1.62
CA LEU A 22 0.78 9.23 -0.85
C LEU A 22 0.31 10.56 -0.23
N VAL A 23 1.24 11.32 0.36
CA VAL A 23 0.90 12.63 0.95
C VAL A 23 0.49 13.62 -0.13
N ARG A 24 1.16 13.64 -1.28
CA ARG A 24 0.84 14.56 -2.38
C ARG A 24 -0.56 14.36 -2.97
N GLN A 25 -1.07 13.13 -2.97
CA GLN A 25 -2.41 12.84 -3.46
C GLN A 25 -3.52 13.29 -2.50
N SER A 26 -3.21 13.49 -1.22
CA SER A 26 -4.21 13.88 -0.23
C SER A 26 -4.13 15.37 0.08
N VAL A 27 -5.21 16.09 -0.21
CA VAL A 27 -5.37 17.49 0.18
C VAL A 27 -5.73 17.62 1.67
N ALA A 28 -6.18 16.53 2.29
CA ALA A 28 -6.55 16.49 3.70
C ALA A 28 -5.37 16.03 4.57
N HIS A 29 -5.20 16.66 5.73
CA HIS A 29 -4.21 16.25 6.75
C HIS A 29 -4.65 14.98 7.50
N VAL A 30 -4.79 13.87 6.78
CA VAL A 30 -5.15 12.57 7.36
C VAL A 30 -3.91 11.74 7.71
N PRO A 31 -4.02 10.80 8.67
CA PRO A 31 -2.89 9.95 9.07
C PRO A 31 -2.34 9.11 7.91
N LEU A 32 -1.02 8.92 7.85
CA LEU A 32 -0.37 8.13 6.79
C LEU A 32 -0.89 6.68 6.72
N ALA A 33 -1.16 6.06 7.87
CA ALA A 33 -1.74 4.71 7.92
C ALA A 33 -3.13 4.65 7.25
N TYR A 34 -3.90 5.73 7.31
CA TYR A 34 -5.19 5.83 6.63
C TYR A 34 -4.99 5.91 5.11
N LEU A 35 -4.06 6.75 4.65
CA LEU A 35 -3.72 6.86 3.22
C LEU A 35 -3.27 5.53 2.64
N VAL A 36 -2.40 4.82 3.37
CA VAL A 36 -1.92 3.49 2.97
C VAL A 36 -3.08 2.50 2.82
N ARG A 37 -3.98 2.43 3.80
CA ARG A 37 -5.14 1.52 3.71
C ARG A 37 -6.08 1.88 2.57
N GLN A 38 -6.37 3.16 2.39
CA GLN A 38 -7.26 3.60 1.32
C GLN A 38 -6.67 3.28 -0.06
N THR A 39 -5.38 3.55 -0.26
CA THR A 39 -4.69 3.27 -1.52
C THR A 39 -4.54 1.76 -1.76
N LEU A 40 -4.20 0.97 -0.74
CA LEU A 40 -4.17 -0.49 -0.85
C LEU A 40 -5.54 -1.04 -1.24
N ARG A 41 -6.62 -0.59 -0.60
CA ARG A 41 -7.98 -1.04 -0.93
C ARG A 41 -8.32 -0.73 -2.38
N ARG A 42 -8.03 0.48 -2.85
CA ARG A 42 -8.22 0.85 -4.27
C ARG A 42 -7.41 -0.04 -5.20
N ALA A 43 -6.17 -0.37 -4.86
CA ALA A 43 -5.32 -1.22 -5.68
C ALA A 43 -5.88 -2.64 -5.78
N LEU A 44 -6.33 -3.19 -4.66
CA LEU A 44 -6.99 -4.48 -4.61
C LEU A 44 -8.28 -4.46 -5.44
N ASP A 45 -9.15 -3.48 -5.23
CA ASP A 45 -10.46 -3.36 -5.90
C ASP A 45 -10.34 -3.14 -7.42
N ALA A 46 -9.31 -2.42 -7.87
CA ALA A 46 -8.99 -2.26 -9.28
C ALA A 46 -8.29 -3.49 -9.91
N GLY A 47 -7.91 -4.49 -9.10
CA GLY A 47 -7.21 -5.68 -9.58
C GLY A 47 -5.78 -5.39 -10.04
N ILE A 48 -5.13 -4.37 -9.46
CA ILE A 48 -3.79 -3.93 -9.84
C ILE A 48 -2.79 -5.06 -9.60
N GLY A 49 -2.04 -5.42 -10.64
CA GLY A 49 -0.79 -6.15 -10.51
C GLY A 49 0.38 -5.16 -10.41
N TRP A 50 1.52 -5.63 -9.92
CA TRP A 50 2.76 -4.85 -9.96
C TRP A 50 3.82 -5.55 -10.78
N GLU A 51 4.63 -4.80 -11.52
CA GLU A 51 5.78 -5.38 -12.24
C GLU A 51 7.03 -5.38 -11.36
N LYS A 52 7.17 -4.36 -10.52
CA LYS A 52 8.34 -4.15 -9.67
C LYS A 52 8.02 -4.36 -8.20
N THR A 53 8.75 -5.26 -7.55
CA THR A 53 8.67 -5.42 -6.09
C THR A 53 9.37 -4.24 -5.40
N VAL A 54 8.70 -3.68 -4.39
CA VAL A 54 9.22 -2.59 -3.57
C VAL A 54 9.55 -3.09 -2.18
N SER A 55 10.81 -2.91 -1.78
CA SER A 55 11.29 -3.23 -0.45
C SER A 55 10.96 -2.13 0.58
N SER A 56 10.96 -2.51 1.85
CA SER A 56 10.82 -1.60 2.98
C SER A 56 11.91 -0.51 2.97
N GLY A 57 11.56 0.69 3.42
CA GLY A 57 12.52 1.77 3.66
C GLY A 57 12.99 1.85 5.11
N ASP A 58 14.13 2.51 5.32
CA ASP A 58 14.79 2.62 6.63
C ASP A 58 14.16 3.65 7.59
N ARG A 59 13.02 4.25 7.21
CA ARG A 59 12.34 5.26 8.03
C ARG A 59 11.51 4.62 9.13
N ARG A 60 11.13 5.46 10.12
CA ARG A 60 10.27 5.04 11.23
C ARG A 60 9.02 4.35 10.68
N PRO A 61 8.81 3.05 10.99
CA PRO A 61 7.71 2.29 10.44
C PRO A 61 6.39 2.77 11.03
N ILE A 62 5.32 2.53 10.28
CA ILE A 62 3.95 2.76 10.73
C ILE A 62 3.24 1.42 10.97
N LEU A 63 2.18 1.45 11.77
CA LEU A 63 1.31 0.31 11.99
C LEU A 63 0.07 0.43 11.11
N VAL A 64 -0.20 -0.62 10.34
CA VAL A 64 -1.34 -0.69 9.44
C VAL A 64 -2.20 -1.89 9.83
N GLN A 65 -3.47 -1.64 10.14
CA GLN A 65 -4.41 -2.72 10.47
C GLN A 65 -5.10 -3.20 9.21
N LEU A 66 -4.70 -4.38 8.73
CA LEU A 66 -5.37 -5.05 7.62
C LEU A 66 -6.50 -5.95 8.13
N SER A 67 -7.63 -5.92 7.43
CA SER A 67 -8.74 -6.85 7.59
C SER A 67 -8.37 -8.25 7.09
N CYS A 68 -9.12 -9.25 7.52
CA CYS A 68 -8.93 -10.63 7.06
C CYS A 68 -9.09 -10.77 5.54
N GLU A 69 -10.02 -10.00 4.94
CA GLU A 69 -10.25 -10.02 3.50
C GLU A 69 -9.07 -9.42 2.73
N GLU A 70 -8.55 -8.26 3.16
CA GLU A 70 -7.36 -7.65 2.56
C GLU A 70 -6.16 -8.62 2.64
N ARG A 71 -5.96 -9.27 3.79
CA ARG A 71 -4.89 -10.28 3.97
C ARG A 71 -5.08 -11.49 3.07
N ALA A 72 -6.30 -12.03 2.97
CA ALA A 72 -6.60 -13.18 2.11
C ALA A 72 -6.36 -12.87 0.64
N ARG A 73 -6.69 -11.66 0.18
CA ARG A 73 -6.38 -11.21 -1.19
C ARG A 73 -4.86 -11.11 -1.38
N LEU A 74 -4.14 -10.53 -0.41
CA LEU A 74 -2.67 -10.40 -0.44
C LEU A 74 -1.94 -11.74 -0.57
N GLU A 75 -2.45 -12.79 0.08
CA GLU A 75 -1.83 -14.11 0.17
C GLU A 75 -1.47 -14.72 -1.21
N MET A 76 -2.33 -14.49 -2.22
CA MET A 76 -2.10 -14.98 -3.58
C MET A 76 -0.79 -14.41 -4.16
N TRP A 77 -0.52 -13.13 -3.95
CA TRP A 77 0.70 -12.51 -4.46
C TRP A 77 1.93 -12.83 -3.60
N ILE A 78 1.76 -12.87 -2.28
CA ILE A 78 2.81 -13.29 -1.33
C ILE A 78 3.34 -14.68 -1.72
N SER A 79 2.44 -15.63 -1.94
CA SER A 79 2.79 -17.01 -2.31
C SER A 79 3.38 -17.11 -3.72
N SER A 80 2.78 -16.44 -4.71
CA SER A 80 3.24 -16.55 -6.11
C SER A 80 4.58 -15.86 -6.36
N ARG A 81 4.87 -14.75 -5.67
CA ARG A 81 6.10 -13.97 -5.85
C ARG A 81 7.16 -14.20 -4.78
N LYS A 82 6.83 -14.97 -3.74
CA LYS A 82 7.71 -15.25 -2.59
C LYS A 82 8.22 -13.97 -1.92
N VAL A 83 7.32 -13.02 -1.72
CA VAL A 83 7.60 -11.72 -1.06
C VAL A 83 6.96 -11.68 0.31
N SER A 84 7.46 -10.79 1.17
CA SER A 84 6.81 -10.53 2.47
C SER A 84 5.46 -9.82 2.30
N GLU A 85 4.60 -9.87 3.33
CA GLU A 85 3.35 -9.12 3.37
C GLU A 85 3.58 -7.61 3.25
N GLU A 86 4.66 -7.11 3.86
CA GLU A 86 5.12 -5.73 3.75
C GLU A 86 5.42 -5.35 2.29
N GLU A 87 6.26 -6.14 1.61
CA GLU A 87 6.63 -5.89 0.21
C GLU A 87 5.41 -5.98 -0.73
N ALA A 88 4.50 -6.93 -0.50
CA ALA A 88 3.28 -7.04 -1.28
C ALA A 88 2.43 -5.76 -1.19
N VAL A 89 2.23 -5.24 0.03
CA VAL A 89 1.49 -3.98 0.24
C VAL A 89 2.20 -2.80 -0.41
N LEU A 90 3.52 -2.66 -0.22
CA LEU A 90 4.31 -1.56 -0.80
C LEU A 90 4.26 -1.60 -2.33
N SER A 91 4.34 -2.79 -2.92
CA SER A 91 4.35 -2.97 -4.37
C SER A 91 3.00 -2.66 -5.01
N LEU A 92 1.90 -3.10 -4.39
CA LEU A 92 0.54 -2.76 -4.85
C LEU A 92 0.27 -1.25 -4.79
N ILE A 93 0.68 -0.61 -3.69
CA ILE A 93 0.53 0.83 -3.54
C ILE A 93 1.36 1.56 -4.60
N SER A 94 2.61 1.16 -4.81
CA SER A 94 3.45 1.77 -5.86
C SER A 94 2.80 1.64 -7.23
N ALA A 95 2.35 0.44 -7.59
CA ALA A 95 1.76 0.17 -8.90
C ALA A 95 0.51 1.02 -9.15
N LEU A 96 -0.39 1.13 -8.16
CA LEU A 96 -1.57 2.00 -8.30
C LEU A 96 -1.18 3.47 -8.45
N LEU A 97 -0.21 3.96 -7.67
CA LEU A 97 0.22 5.35 -7.75
C LEU A 97 0.87 5.67 -9.10
N ASP A 98 1.62 4.72 -9.67
CA ASP A 98 2.24 4.85 -11.00
C ASP A 98 1.16 4.83 -12.10
N GLU A 99 0.13 3.99 -11.98
CA GLU A 99 -1.01 3.98 -12.89
C GLU A 99 -1.82 5.28 -12.82
N GLU A 100 -2.11 5.78 -11.61
CA GLU A 100 -2.81 7.05 -11.42
C GLU A 100 -1.99 8.25 -11.96
N ALA A 101 -0.66 8.19 -11.85
CA ALA A 101 0.21 9.22 -12.41
C ALA A 101 0.17 9.24 -13.94
N THR A 102 0.21 8.07 -14.59
CA THR A 102 0.14 7.97 -16.06
C THR A 102 -1.25 8.33 -16.62
N ALA A 103 -2.32 7.99 -15.91
CA ALA A 103 -3.69 8.36 -16.27
C ALA A 103 -3.97 9.88 -16.16
N THR A 104 -3.23 10.59 -15.29
CA THR A 104 -3.38 12.05 -15.14
C THR A 104 -2.66 12.81 -16.25
N ASP A 105 -1.60 12.26 -16.82
CA ASP A 105 -0.83 12.89 -17.91
C ASP A 105 -1.62 12.88 -19.24
N THR A 106 -2.35 11.79 -19.51
CA THR A 106 -3.20 11.64 -20.71
C THR A 106 -4.42 12.58 -20.75
N LYS A 107 -4.85 13.14 -19.61
CA LYS A 107 -5.95 14.12 -19.56
C LYS A 107 -5.49 15.58 -19.74
N LYS A 108 -4.18 15.83 -19.85
CA LYS A 108 -3.60 17.16 -20.05
C LYS A 108 -3.11 17.42 -21.49
N GLY A 109 -3.29 16.47 -22.40
CA GLY A 109 -2.99 16.60 -23.82
C GLY A 109 -4.18 17.10 -24.63
#